data_AF-A0A7T8GSS6-F1
#
_entry.id   AF-A0A7T8GSS6-F1
#
_cell.length_a   1.000
_cell.length_b   1.000
_cell.length_c   1.000
_cell.angle_alpha   90.00
_cell.angle_beta   90.00
_cell.angle_gamma   90.00
#
_symmetry.space_group_name_H-M   'P 1'
#
loop_
_entity.id
_entity.type
_entity.pdbx_description
1 polymer ?
#
loop_
_entity_poly.entity_id
_entity_poly.type
_entity_poly.pdbx_seq_one_letter_code
_entity_poly.pdbx_strand_id
1 'polypeptide(L)' 'MNKMAQEYSASARTIRRVVKTDLDMKPFKFRKIHLLNKATRVKRKARSKLVLKWHADNPSVVVNLL' A
#
# COMPACT_ATOMS: atom_id res chain seq x y z
N MET A 1 11.12 7.60 2.64
CA MET A 1 12.22 6.99 3.43
C MET A 1 12.40 7.69 4.76
N ASN A 2 12.62 9.00 4.83
CA ASN A 2 12.78 9.70 6.11
C ASN A 2 11.55 9.62 7.03
N LYS A 3 10.33 9.66 6.47
CA LYS A 3 9.09 9.46 7.23
C LYS A 3 8.99 8.06 7.85
N MET A 4 9.22 7.01 7.06
CA MET A 4 9.29 5.63 7.58
C MET A 4 10.43 5.46 8.60
N ALA A 5 11.58 6.09 8.37
CA ALA A 5 12.70 6.08 9.31
C ALA A 5 12.30 6.67 10.68
N GLN A 6 11.51 7.74 10.69
CA GLN A 6 10.96 8.32 11.92
C GLN A 6 9.89 7.43 12.56
N GLU A 7 8.96 6.89 11.78
CA GLU A 7 7.87 6.02 12.28
C GLU A 7 8.40 4.74 12.94
N TYR A 8 9.49 4.18 12.42
CA TYR A 8 10.11 2.95 12.92
C TYR A 8 11.39 3.19 13.74
N SER A 9 11.69 4.44 14.12
CA SER A 9 12.88 4.82 14.91
C SER A 9 14.19 4.20 14.40
N ALA A 10 14.36 4.14 13.09
CA ALA A 10 15.50 3.50 12.44
C ALA A 10 16.20 4.47 11.49
N SER A 11 17.49 4.25 11.21
CA SER A 11 18.20 5.09 10.25
C SER A 11 17.59 4.95 8.85
N ALA A 12 17.56 6.04 8.08
CA ALA A 12 17.07 6.01 6.70
C ALA A 12 17.88 5.06 5.78
N ARG A 13 19.12 4.72 6.16
CA ARG A 13 19.96 3.72 5.48
C ARG A 13 19.48 2.30 5.78
N THR A 14 19.13 2.02 7.03
CA THR A 14 18.58 0.73 7.46
C THR A 14 17.26 0.44 6.77
N ILE A 15 16.32 1.40 6.79
CA ILE A 15 15.03 1.27 6.10
C ILE A 15 15.22 1.04 4.60
N ARG A 16 16.18 1.73 3.96
CA ARG A 16 16.48 1.51 2.54
C ARG A 16 17.00 0.10 2.26
N ARG A 17 17.80 -0.48 3.16
CA ARG A 17 18.28 -1.86 3.03
C ARG A 17 17.10 -2.81 3.11
N VAL A 18 16.34 -2.78 4.20
CA VAL A 18 15.18 -3.65 4.44
C VAL A 18 14.19 -3.61 3.27
N VAL A 19 13.81 -2.40 2.83
CA VAL A 19 12.89 -2.24 1.71
C VAL A 19 13.44 -2.83 0.40
N LYS A 20 14.75 -2.73 0.16
CA LYS A 20 15.39 -3.24 -1.06
C LYS A 20 15.66 -4.75 -1.00
N THR A 21 16.13 -5.26 0.13
CA THR A 21 16.62 -6.65 0.26
C THR A 21 15.54 -7.60 0.72
N ASP A 22 14.74 -7.18 1.69
CA ASP A 22 13.82 -8.08 2.38
C ASP A 22 12.43 -8.03 1.74
N LEU A 23 12.07 -6.86 1.17
CA LEU A 23 10.79 -6.65 0.49
C LEU A 23 10.94 -6.62 -1.05
N ASP A 24 12.15 -6.75 -1.59
CA ASP A 24 12.49 -6.61 -3.02
C ASP A 24 11.87 -5.37 -3.71
N MET A 25 11.65 -4.30 -2.94
CA MET A 25 11.07 -3.06 -3.44
C MET A 25 12.18 -2.11 -3.88
N LYS A 26 12.34 -1.93 -5.19
CA LYS A 26 13.31 -0.95 -5.72
C LYS A 26 13.00 0.47 -5.21
N PRO A 27 13.97 1.20 -4.63
CA PRO A 27 13.78 2.54 -4.05
C PRO A 27 13.20 3.58 -5.04
N PHE A 28 13.39 3.38 -6.34
CA PHE A 28 12.90 4.26 -7.39
C PHE A 28 11.41 4.05 -7.71
N LYS A 29 10.78 2.95 -7.29
CA LYS A 29 9.32 2.76 -7.41
C LYS A 29 8.52 3.70 -6.48
N PHE A 30 9.17 4.37 -5.53
CA PHE A 30 8.52 5.33 -4.62
C PHE A 30 8.29 6.72 -5.22
N ARG A 31 8.85 7.07 -6.40
CA ARG A 31 8.89 8.47 -6.87
C ARG A 31 7.96 8.89 -8.00
N LYS A 32 7.13 8.02 -8.62
CA LYS A 32 6.17 8.52 -9.64
C LYS A 32 4.89 7.70 -9.90
N ILE A 33 4.77 6.46 -9.40
CA ILE A 33 3.65 5.57 -9.78
C ILE A 33 2.43 5.69 -8.83
N HIS A 34 2.56 6.38 -7.69
CA HIS A 34 1.54 6.31 -6.62
C HIS A 34 0.87 7.63 -6.21
N LEU A 35 1.16 8.76 -6.86
CA LEU A 35 0.25 9.91 -6.73
C LEU A 35 -0.97 9.63 -7.62
N LEU A 36 -1.89 8.80 -7.11
CA LEU A 36 -3.25 8.78 -7.62
C LEU A 36 -3.74 10.23 -7.58
N ASN A 37 -3.98 10.80 -8.75
CA ASN A 37 -4.67 12.07 -8.89
C ASN A 37 -5.92 12.03 -8.00
N LYS A 38 -6.33 13.17 -7.43
CA LYS A 38 -7.51 13.29 -6.57
C LYS A 38 -8.71 12.52 -7.16
N ALA A 39 -8.92 12.63 -8.48
CA ALA A 39 -9.94 11.88 -9.22
C ALA A 39 -9.78 10.35 -9.11
N THR A 40 -8.58 9.82 -9.33
CA THR A 40 -8.31 8.37 -9.25
C THR A 40 -8.43 7.85 -7.83
N ARG A 41 -8.10 8.67 -6.82
CA ARG A 41 -8.26 8.35 -5.40
C ARG A 41 -9.74 8.24 -5.01
N VAL A 42 -10.57 9.16 -5.49
CA VAL A 42 -12.03 9.13 -5.29
C VAL A 42 -12.62 7.87 -5.92
N LYS A 43 -12.27 7.58 -7.19
CA LYS A 43 -12.75 6.39 -7.90
C LYS A 43 -12.36 5.09 -7.19
N ARG A 44 -11.10 4.97 -6.73
CA ARG A 44 -10.65 3.80 -5.97
C ARG A 44 -11.36 3.68 -4.61
N LYS A 45 -11.53 4.77 -3.87
CA LYS A 45 -12.26 4.76 -2.59
C LYS A 45 -13.71 4.33 -2.77
N ALA A 46 -14.38 4.80 -3.83
CA ALA A 46 -15.73 4.39 -4.17
C ALA A 46 -15.80 2.88 -4.47
N ARG A 47 -14.87 2.35 -5.28
CA ARG A 47 -14.78 0.93 -5.58
C ARG A 47 -14.52 0.08 -4.34
N SER A 48 -13.60 0.48 -3.46
CA SER A 48 -13.32 -0.23 -2.21
C SER A 48 -14.55 -0.32 -1.30
N LYS A 49 -15.36 0.73 -1.20
CA LYS A 49 -16.62 0.69 -0.44
C LYS A 49 -17.61 -0.33 -1.01
N LEU A 50 -17.75 -0.40 -2.33
CA LEU A 50 -18.64 -1.36 -2.98
C LEU A 50 -18.17 -2.81 -2.75
N VAL A 51 -16.87 -3.05 -2.83
CA VAL A 51 -16.29 -4.38 -2.57
C VAL A 51 -16.49 -4.79 -1.12
N LEU A 52 -16.24 -3.89 -0.16
CA LEU A 52 -16.48 -4.17 1.26
C LEU A 52 -17.95 -4.44 1.55
N LYS A 53 -18.86 -3.67 0.94
CA LYS A 53 -20.31 -3.91 1.05
C LYS A 53 -20.68 -5.28 0.48
N TRP A 54 -20.17 -5.61 -0.71
CA TRP A 54 -20.43 -6.90 -1.33
C TRP A 54 -19.92 -8.07 -0.49
N HIS A 55 -18.75 -7.97 0.14
CA HIS A 55 -18.27 -9.00 1.07
C HIS A 55 -19.10 -9.10 2.35
N ALA A 56 -19.58 -7.98 2.89
CA ALA A 56 -20.50 -8.00 4.03
C ALA A 56 -21.82 -8.70 3.67
N ASP A 57 -22.30 -8.51 2.44
CA ASP A 57 -23.50 -9.16 1.91
C ASP A 57 -23.24 -10.63 1.50
N ASN A 58 -21.98 -11.04 1.28
CA ASN A 58 -21.58 -12.37 0.80
C ASN A 58 -20.44 -12.98 1.64
N PRO A 59 -20.69 -13.29 2.93
CA PRO A 59 -19.65 -13.72 3.87
C PRO A 59 -19.04 -15.09 3.56
N SER A 60 -19.71 -15.93 2.76
CA SER A 60 -19.24 -17.27 2.37
C SER A 60 -18.20 -17.25 1.25
N VAL A 61 -18.01 -16.13 0.55
CA VAL A 61 -17.01 -15.98 -0.51
C VAL A 61 -15.72 -15.42 0.07
N VAL A 62 -15.05 -16.21 0.91
CA VAL A 62 -13.66 -15.93 1.30
C VAL A 62 -12.77 -16.50 0.21
N VAL A 63 -12.39 -15.66 -0.75
CA VAL A 63 -11.30 -15.99 -1.68
C VAL A 63 -10.02 -16.03 -0.86
N ASN A 64 -9.43 -17.23 -0.72
CA ASN A 64 -8.06 -17.42 -0.24
C ASN A 64 -7.12 -16.52 -1.06
N LEU A 65 -6.80 -15.35 -0.53
CA LEU A 65 -5.78 -14.43 -1.03
C LEU A 65 -4.83 -14.14 0.12
N LEU A 66 -4.11 -15.18 0.54
CA LEU A 66 -2.80 -15.09 1.19
C LEU A 66 -1.88 -16.09 0.51
#